data_AF-A0A2M7SM29-F1
#
_entry.id   AF-A0A2M7SM29-F1
#
_cell.length_a   1.000
_cell.length_b   1.000
_cell.length_c   1.000
_cell.angle_alpha   90.00
_cell.angle_beta   90.00
_cell.angle_gamma   90.00
#
_symmetry.space_group_name_H-M   'P 1'
#
loop_
_entity.id
_entity.type
_entity.pdbx_description
1 polymer ?
#
loop_
_entity_poly.entity_id
_entity_poly.type
_entity_poly.pdbx_seq_one_letter_code
_entity_poly.pdbx_strand_id
1 'polypeptide(L)'
;MNTKARKEEYVGEVLSDGHLSLPESIRQKLSLKPSSVVKVVISLTGAETKSKTEAWKLFRSMGRTAAQGKLKNSAEEHDRYLYAKVSK
;
A
#
# COMPACT_ATOMS: atom_id res chain seq x y z
N MET A 1 32.39 2.84 1.26
CA MET A 1 31.91 2.67 -0.14
C MET A 1 30.69 3.56 -0.32
N ASN A 2 30.75 4.54 -1.22
CA ASN A 2 29.68 5.53 -1.41
C ASN A 2 28.73 5.02 -2.51
N THR A 3 27.75 4.19 -2.16
CA THR A 3 26.75 3.68 -3.12
C THR A 3 25.75 4.78 -3.43
N LYS A 4 26.00 5.56 -4.49
CA LYS A 4 24.99 6.46 -5.06
C LYS A 4 23.75 5.63 -5.41
N ALA A 5 22.62 5.92 -4.73
CA ALA A 5 21.34 5.35 -5.08
C ALA A 5 20.95 5.79 -6.50
N ARG A 6 20.69 4.84 -7.40
CA ARG A 6 20.16 5.13 -8.74
C ARG A 6 18.67 5.44 -8.60
N LYS A 7 18.23 6.58 -9.15
CA LYS A 7 16.84 7.05 -9.13
C LYS A 7 16.31 7.06 -10.55
N GLU A 8 15.17 6.43 -10.77
CA GLU A 8 14.40 6.49 -12.01
C GLU A 8 12.98 6.95 -11.67
N GLU A 9 12.42 7.82 -12.50
CA GLU A 9 11.05 8.31 -12.35
C GLU A 9 10.16 7.64 -13.40
N TYR A 10 9.01 7.14 -12.94
CA TYR A 10 8.02 6.49 -13.77
C TYR A 10 6.63 6.90 -13.28
N VAL A 11 5.78 7.30 -14.23
CA VAL A 11 4.36 7.57 -13.98
C VAL A 11 3.58 6.33 -14.39
N GLY A 12 3.07 5.61 -13.41
CA GLY A 12 2.23 4.43 -13.60
C GLY A 12 0.85 4.63 -13.05
N GLU A 13 -0.12 3.97 -13.67
CA GLU A 13 -1.47 3.85 -13.14
C GLU A 13 -1.47 2.87 -11.95
N VAL A 14 -2.15 3.23 -10.87
CA VAL A 14 -2.43 2.32 -9.76
C VAL A 14 -3.62 1.47 -10.16
N LEU A 15 -3.45 0.16 -10.20
CA LEU A 15 -4.53 -0.76 -10.55
C LEU A 15 -5.63 -0.74 -9.49
N SER A 16 -6.84 -1.21 -9.84
CA SER A 16 -8.02 -1.18 -8.96
C SER A 16 -7.86 -2.00 -7.67
N ASP A 17 -6.92 -2.92 -7.65
CA ASP A 17 -6.55 -3.75 -6.50
C ASP A 17 -5.41 -3.15 -5.65
N GLY A 18 -4.93 -1.95 -6.02
CA GLY A 18 -3.87 -1.24 -5.33
C GLY A 18 -2.45 -1.67 -5.72
N HIS A 19 -2.29 -2.59 -6.68
CA HIS A 19 -0.95 -2.96 -7.16
C HIS A 19 -0.34 -1.86 -8.02
N LEU A 20 0.96 -1.64 -7.81
CA LEU A 20 1.79 -0.82 -8.68
C LEU A 20 2.80 -1.73 -9.39
N SER A 21 2.63 -1.86 -10.70
CA SER A 21 3.52 -2.67 -11.53
C SER A 21 4.73 -1.85 -11.97
N LEU A 22 5.93 -2.38 -11.78
CA LEU A 22 7.14 -1.78 -12.33
C LEU A 22 7.29 -2.23 -13.79
N PRO A 23 7.32 -1.33 -14.79
CA PRO A 23 7.51 -1.72 -16.17
C PRO A 23 8.84 -2.45 -16.38
N GLU A 24 8.86 -3.38 -17.32
CA GLU A 24 10.08 -4.15 -17.63
C GLU A 24 11.25 -3.24 -18.05
N SER A 25 10.97 -2.13 -18.74
CA SER A 25 11.97 -1.13 -19.12
C SER A 25 12.68 -0.50 -17.90
N ILE A 26 11.94 -0.22 -16.82
CA ILE A 26 12.51 0.30 -15.56
C ILE A 26 13.30 -0.79 -14.85
N ARG A 27 12.79 -2.03 -14.83
CA ARG A 27 13.49 -3.19 -14.26
C ARG A 27 14.84 -3.42 -14.91
N GLN A 28 14.91 -3.32 -16.24
CA GLN A 28 16.14 -3.47 -17.02
C GLN A 28 17.12 -2.31 -16.80
N LYS A 29 16.66 -1.06 -16.86
CA LYS A 29 17.50 0.13 -16.62
C LYS A 29 18.13 0.15 -15.23
N LEU A 30 17.35 -0.22 -14.21
CA LEU A 30 17.82 -0.33 -12.83
C LEU A 30 18.58 -1.64 -12.57
N SER A 31 18.62 -2.55 -13.53
CA SER A 31 19.26 -3.88 -13.41
C SER A 31 18.78 -4.65 -12.18
N LEU A 32 17.48 -4.59 -11.89
CA LEU A 32 16.88 -5.22 -10.73
C LEU A 32 16.88 -6.75 -10.90
N LYS A 33 17.50 -7.45 -9.95
CA LYS A 33 17.42 -8.91 -9.84
C LYS A 33 16.15 -9.30 -9.05
N PRO A 34 15.65 -10.53 -9.20
CA PRO A 34 14.66 -11.07 -8.28
C PRO A 34 15.08 -10.81 -6.82
N SER A 35 14.13 -10.37 -6.00
CA SER A 35 14.34 -10.01 -4.58
C SER A 35 15.20 -8.77 -4.30
N SER A 36 15.43 -7.89 -5.28
CA SER A 36 16.05 -6.59 -5.01
C SER A 36 15.16 -5.72 -4.12
N VAL A 37 15.75 -5.09 -3.10
CA VAL A 37 15.06 -4.10 -2.27
C VAL A 37 15.05 -2.76 -2.99
N VAL A 38 13.86 -2.23 -3.27
CA VAL A 38 13.66 -0.94 -3.92
C VAL A 38 12.91 0.01 -3.00
N LYS A 39 13.35 1.27 -2.93
CA LYS A 39 12.60 2.34 -2.26
C LYS A 39 11.68 3.00 -3.28
N VAL A 40 10.38 2.84 -3.13
CA VAL A 40 9.38 3.50 -3.97
C VAL A 40 8.96 4.82 -3.33
N VAL A 41 9.00 5.91 -4.09
CA VAL A 41 8.48 7.21 -3.67
C VAL A 41 7.31 7.56 -4.59
N ILE A 42 6.10 7.62 -4.03
CA ILE A 42 4.88 7.91 -4.77
C ILE A 42 4.58 9.41 -4.62
N SER A 43 4.52 10.11 -5.75
CA SER A 43 4.07 11.50 -5.82
C SER A 43 2.80 11.55 -6.66
N LEU A 44 1.70 12.04 -6.08
CA LEU A 44 0.44 12.21 -6.81
C LEU A 44 0.58 13.41 -7.75
N THR A 45 0.47 13.15 -9.06
CA THR A 45 0.41 14.20 -10.08
C THR A 45 -1.04 14.59 -10.32
N GLY A 46 -1.36 15.88 -10.18
CA GLY A 46 -2.69 16.42 -10.50
C GLY A 46 -3.80 16.18 -9.46
N ALA A 47 -3.53 15.46 -8.37
CA ALA A 47 -4.43 15.49 -7.23
C ALA A 47 -4.30 16.86 -6.55
N GLU A 48 -5.41 17.62 -6.44
CA GLU A 48 -5.53 18.54 -5.32
C GLU A 48 -5.18 17.71 -4.09
N THR A 49 -4.04 18.02 -3.46
CA THR A 49 -3.70 17.44 -2.17
C THR A 49 -4.81 17.87 -1.23
N LYS A 50 -5.86 17.04 -1.12
CA LYS A 50 -6.74 17.07 0.04
C LYS A 50 -5.78 16.96 1.20
N SER A 51 -5.75 18.03 2.00
CA SER A 51 -4.87 18.16 3.15
C SER A 51 -4.81 16.80 3.88
N LYS A 52 -3.65 16.44 4.43
CA LYS A 52 -3.50 15.23 5.25
C LYS A 52 -4.65 15.09 6.28
N THR A 53 -5.16 16.23 6.74
CA THR A 53 -6.34 16.36 7.61
C THR A 53 -7.65 15.87 6.95
N GLU A 54 -7.89 16.19 5.68
CA GLU A 54 -9.05 15.76 4.91
C GLU A 54 -9.02 14.26 4.60
N ALA A 55 -7.87 13.73 4.17
CA ALA A 55 -7.70 12.30 3.94
C ALA A 55 -7.92 11.50 5.24
N TRP A 56 -7.43 12.01 6.37
CA TRP A 56 -7.65 11.41 7.68
C TRP A 56 -9.11 11.46 8.13
N LYS A 57 -9.81 12.56 7.85
CA LYS A 57 -11.27 12.67 8.10
C LYS A 57 -12.05 11.63 7.29
N LEU A 58 -11.72 11.45 6.01
CA LEU A 58 -12.36 10.46 5.13
C LEU A 58 -12.11 9.03 5.61
N PHE A 59 -10.87 8.69 5.98
CA PHE A 59 -10.55 7.38 6.53
C PHE A 59 -11.34 7.08 7.82
N ARG A 60 -11.44 8.07 8.72
CA ARG A 60 -12.23 7.95 9.97
C ARG A 60 -13.73 7.84 9.71
N SER A 61 -14.27 8.50 8.68
CA SER A 61 -15.69 8.37 8.35
C SER A 61 -16.01 6.97 7.82
N MET A 62 -15.14 6.39 6.99
CA MET A 62 -15.32 5.01 6.50
C MET A 62 -15.40 4.00 7.64
N GLY A 63 -14.54 4.12 8.66
CA GLY A 63 -14.58 3.24 9.83
C GLY A 63 -15.84 3.40 10.69
N ARG A 64 -16.46 4.58 10.73
CA ARG A 64 -17.71 4.82 11.47
C ARG A 64 -18.95 4.26 10.78
N THR A 65 -18.93 4.22 9.45
CA THR A 65 -20.04 3.72 8.63
C THR A 65 -19.83 2.27 8.19
N ALA A 66 -18.69 1.67 8.53
CA ALA A 66 -18.42 0.27 8.24
C ALA A 66 -19.46 -0.60 8.96
N ALA A 67 -20.09 -1.50 8.21
CA ALA A 67 -20.96 -2.51 8.80
C ALA A 67 -20.16 -3.34 9.80
N GLN A 68 -20.77 -3.62 10.96
CA GLN A 68 -20.16 -4.51 11.93
C GLN A 68 -19.86 -5.85 11.26
N GLY A 69 -18.62 -6.33 11.39
CA GLY A 69 -18.25 -7.65 10.92
C GLY A 69 -19.13 -8.73 11.57
N LYS A 70 -19.13 -9.94 11.00
CA LYS A 70 -19.97 -11.06 11.46
C LYS A 70 -19.81 -11.37 12.96
N LEU A 71 -18.69 -11.00 13.55
CA LEU A 71 -18.34 -11.25 14.95
C LEU A 71 -18.14 -9.93 15.66
N LYS A 72 -18.83 -9.77 16.79
CA LYS A 72 -18.98 -8.46 17.45
C LYS A 72 -17.69 -7.90 18.02
N ASN A 73 -16.74 -8.76 18.36
CA ASN A 73 -15.43 -8.49 18.97
C ASN A 73 -14.27 -8.65 17.96
N SER A 74 -14.53 -8.78 16.65
CA SER A 74 -13.45 -8.98 15.66
C SER A 74 -12.41 -7.85 15.62
N ALA A 75 -12.79 -6.63 16.00
CA ALA A 75 -11.86 -5.51 16.08
C ALA A 75 -10.91 -5.63 17.29
N GLU A 76 -11.34 -6.30 18.37
CA GLU A 76 -10.58 -6.46 19.61
C GLU A 76 -9.78 -7.76 19.62
N GLU A 77 -10.37 -8.85 19.10
CA GLU A 77 -9.77 -10.19 19.02
C GLU A 77 -9.32 -10.54 17.60
N HIS A 78 -8.80 -9.55 16.87
CA HIS A 78 -8.39 -9.68 15.47
C HIS A 78 -7.47 -10.90 15.23
N ASP A 79 -6.48 -11.09 16.09
CA ASP A 79 -5.50 -12.17 15.97
C ASP A 79 -6.11 -13.55 16.25
N ARG A 80 -7.09 -13.63 17.16
CA ARG A 80 -7.81 -14.88 17.44
C ARG A 80 -8.59 -15.33 16.20
N TYR A 81 -9.21 -14.42 15.46
CA TYR A 81 -10.01 -14.79 14.30
C TYR A 81 -9.21 -15.04 13.03
N LEU A 82 -8.02 -14.43 12.89
CA LEU A 82 -7.12 -14.70 11.76
C LEU A 82 -6.23 -15.93 11.98
N TYR A 83 -5.78 -16.16 13.21
CA TYR A 83 -4.76 -17.16 13.52
C TYR A 83 -5.24 -18.27 14.45
N ALA A 84 -6.52 -18.32 14.85
CA ALA A 84 -7.09 -19.57 15.35
C ALA A 84 -7.06 -20.58 14.20
N LYS A 85 -5.93 -21.28 14.07
CA LYS A 85 -5.87 -22.59 13.47
C LYS A 85 -6.99 -23.38 14.11
N VAL A 86 -7.95 -23.76 13.27
CA VAL A 86 -8.98 -24.74 13.59
C VAL A 86 -8.25 -25.96 14.15
N SER A 87 -8.16 -26.03 15.47
CA SER A 87 -7.70 -27.23 16.16
C SER A 87 -8.87 -28.18 16.02
N LYS A 88 -8.73 -29.11 15.08
CA LYS A 88 -9.62 -30.26 14.94
C LYS A 88 -9.60 -31.10 16.20
#